data_AF-A0A3R7UXX2-F1
#
_entry.id   AF-A0A3R7UXX2-F1
#
_cell.length_a   1.000
_cell.length_b   1.000
_cell.length_c   1.000
_cell.angle_alpha   90.00
_cell.angle_beta   90.00
_cell.angle_gamma   90.00
#
_symmetry.space_group_name_H-M   'P 1'
#
loop_
_entity.id
_entity.type
_entity.pdbx_description
1 polymer ?
#
loop_
_entity_poly.entity_id
_entity_poly.type
_entity_poly.pdbx_seq_one_letter_code
_entity_poly.pdbx_strand_id
1 'polypeptide(L)'
;MQDLSLPAWTGLVDGSFCDGEYNVVVANRKFAGTAQRRSWRRKKNRQAVLFAHALILLDADIEGSVAAINQFYADCRESKLIIPDAHVNLSDLVNRGHMMTCEKFAELLHQKYSDMLDSYALAS
;
A
#
# COMPACT_ATOMS: atom_id res chain seq x y z
N MET A 1 11.76 -3.06 -3.44
CA MET A 1 11.49 -4.46 -3.82
C MET A 1 12.52 -5.00 -4.82
N GLN A 2 12.87 -4.27 -5.90
CA GLN A 2 13.99 -4.65 -6.78
C GLN A 2 15.31 -4.82 -6.01
N ASP A 3 15.62 -3.90 -5.10
CA ASP A 3 16.80 -4.00 -4.22
C ASP A 3 16.75 -5.20 -3.25
N LEU A 4 15.56 -5.76 -3.02
CA LEU A 4 15.33 -6.97 -2.22
C LEU A 4 15.20 -8.23 -3.10
N SER A 5 15.32 -8.10 -4.43
CA SER A 5 15.07 -9.17 -5.41
C SER A 5 13.73 -9.89 -5.26
N LEU A 6 12.73 -9.20 -4.69
CA LEU A 6 11.37 -9.73 -4.53
C LEU A 6 10.47 -9.20 -5.66
N PRO A 7 9.77 -10.08 -6.40
CA PRO A 7 8.82 -9.62 -7.40
C PRO A 7 7.67 -8.88 -6.72
N ALA A 8 7.28 -7.75 -7.32
CA ALA A 8 6.14 -6.95 -6.88
C ALA A 8 5.28 -6.61 -8.09
N TRP A 9 3.96 -6.69 -7.93
CA TRP A 9 2.98 -6.37 -8.97
C TRP A 9 1.72 -5.78 -8.34
N THR A 10 0.78 -5.32 -9.16
CA THR A 10 -0.54 -4.88 -8.69
C THR A 10 -1.60 -5.95 -8.89
N GLY A 11 -2.49 -6.15 -7.93
CA GLY A 11 -3.60 -7.07 -8.09
C GLY A 11 -4.45 -7.28 -6.84
N LEU A 12 -5.54 -8.03 -7.02
CA LEU A 12 -6.40 -8.51 -5.94
C LEU A 12 -5.65 -9.51 -5.06
N VAL A 13 -5.95 -9.51 -3.77
CA VAL A 13 -5.47 -10.52 -2.82
C VAL A 13 -6.65 -10.93 -1.96
N ASP A 14 -7.18 -12.12 -2.24
CA ASP A 14 -8.34 -12.65 -1.53
C ASP A 14 -8.08 -12.74 -0.02
N GLY A 15 -9.10 -12.44 0.77
CA GLY A 15 -8.99 -12.34 2.23
C GLY A 15 -8.23 -11.12 2.74
N SER A 16 -7.77 -10.20 1.88
CA SER A 16 -7.14 -8.96 2.35
C SER A 16 -8.13 -7.86 2.69
N PHE A 17 -7.81 -6.99 3.66
CA PHE A 17 -8.69 -5.87 3.99
C PHE A 17 -8.72 -4.86 2.83
N CYS A 18 -9.87 -4.26 2.56
CA CYS A 18 -10.04 -3.28 1.48
C CYS A 18 -9.44 -3.74 0.13
N ASP A 19 -9.73 -4.99 -0.28
CA ASP A 19 -9.17 -5.57 -1.50
C ASP A 19 -9.57 -4.78 -2.76
N GLY A 20 -8.65 -4.71 -3.72
CA GLY A 20 -8.80 -3.98 -4.97
C GLY A 20 -7.67 -4.26 -5.97
N GLU A 21 -7.92 -3.99 -7.25
CA GLU A 21 -7.01 -4.34 -8.36
C GLU A 21 -5.62 -3.65 -8.30
N TYR A 22 -5.49 -2.63 -7.45
CA TYR A 22 -4.30 -1.81 -7.32
C TYR A 22 -3.62 -1.94 -5.94
N ASN A 23 -3.81 -3.05 -5.22
CA ASN A 23 -2.90 -3.37 -4.12
C ASN A 23 -1.48 -3.55 -4.68
N VAL A 24 -0.45 -3.26 -3.88
CA VAL A 24 0.90 -3.75 -4.17
C VAL A 24 1.05 -5.12 -3.52
N VAL A 25 1.31 -6.14 -4.34
CA VAL A 25 1.41 -7.54 -3.94
C VAL A 25 2.87 -7.97 -3.96
N VAL A 26 3.31 -8.62 -2.87
CA VAL A 26 4.66 -9.18 -2.73
C VAL A 26 4.54 -10.54 -2.07
N ALA A 27 5.24 -11.54 -2.59
CA ALA A 27 5.14 -12.93 -2.12
C ALA A 27 3.67 -13.42 -2.06
N ASN A 28 2.85 -13.06 -3.06
CA ASN A 28 1.41 -13.35 -3.16
C ASN A 28 0.54 -12.80 -2.02
N ARG A 29 1.07 -11.87 -1.22
CA ARG A 29 0.37 -11.25 -0.09
C ARG A 29 0.30 -9.74 -0.28
N LYS A 30 -0.73 -9.11 0.28
CA LYS A 30 -0.93 -7.67 0.22
C LYS A 30 0.10 -6.97 1.08
N PHE A 31 0.99 -6.24 0.43
CA PHE A 31 2.01 -5.41 1.07
C PHE A 31 1.53 -3.97 1.26
N ALA A 32 0.80 -3.43 0.28
CA ALA A 32 0.19 -2.11 0.38
C ALA A 32 -1.20 -2.06 -0.27
N GLY A 33 -2.09 -1.26 0.30
CA GLY A 33 -3.36 -0.87 -0.32
C GLY A 33 -3.26 0.54 -0.92
N THR A 34 -3.90 0.78 -2.06
CA THR A 34 -3.94 2.11 -2.67
C THR A 34 -5.36 2.64 -2.75
N ALA A 35 -5.49 3.96 -2.73
CA ALA A 35 -6.75 4.62 -3.02
C ALA A 35 -6.50 5.97 -3.67
N GLN A 36 -7.50 6.43 -4.42
CA GLN A 36 -7.44 7.72 -5.10
C GLN A 36 -8.77 8.44 -5.07
N ARG A 37 -8.70 9.77 -5.08
CA ARG A 37 -9.84 10.66 -5.27
C ARG A 37 -9.55 11.64 -6.39
N ARG A 38 -10.47 11.70 -7.35
CA ARG A 38 -10.42 12.66 -8.47
C ARG A 38 -11.42 13.77 -8.25
N SER A 39 -10.97 15.00 -8.41
CA SER A 39 -11.80 16.21 -8.30
C SER A 39 -11.52 17.16 -9.45
N TRP A 40 -12.42 18.11 -9.69
CA TRP A 40 -12.23 19.15 -10.71
C TRP A 40 -12.14 20.52 -10.03
N ARG A 41 -11.17 21.35 -10.44
CA ARG A 41 -11.13 22.75 -10.01
C ARG A 41 -12.33 23.50 -10.59
N ARG A 42 -13.06 24.25 -9.76
CA ARG A 42 -14.26 25.02 -10.15
C ARG A 42 -13.96 26.29 -10.98
N LYS A 43 -12.72 26.51 -11.44
CA LYS A 43 -12.33 27.69 -12.25
C LYS A 43 -12.54 27.43 -13.76
N LYS A 44 -12.62 28.51 -14.55
CA LYS A 44 -12.87 28.51 -16.01
C LYS A 44 -12.02 27.49 -16.80
N ASN A 45 -10.79 27.23 -16.37
CA ASN A 45 -9.97 26.14 -16.90
C ASN A 45 -10.12 24.91 -15.99
N ARG A 46 -11.03 24.00 -16.34
CA ARG A 46 -11.36 22.78 -15.59
C ARG A 46 -10.15 21.85 -15.45
N GLN A 47 -9.27 22.12 -14.50
CA GLN A 47 -8.12 21.27 -14.21
C GLN A 47 -8.57 20.12 -13.31
N ALA A 48 -8.31 18.89 -13.73
CA ALA A 48 -8.46 17.71 -12.88
C ALA A 48 -7.38 17.75 -11.78
N VAL A 49 -7.77 17.39 -10.56
CA VAL A 49 -6.87 17.17 -9.43
C VAL A 49 -7.02 15.71 -9.02
N LEU A 50 -5.90 15.01 -8.94
CA LEU A 50 -5.81 13.64 -8.44
C LEU A 50 -5.12 13.67 -7.08
N PHE A 51 -5.78 13.11 -6.07
CA PHE A 51 -5.16 12.76 -4.81
C PHE A 51 -5.03 11.24 -4.78
N ALA A 52 -3.81 10.71 -4.80
CA ALA A 52 -3.52 9.29 -4.68
C ALA A 52 -2.70 9.06 -3.41
N HIS A 53 -2.99 7.97 -2.70
CA HIS A 53 -2.24 7.58 -1.52
C HIS A 53 -2.14 6.06 -1.41
N ALA A 54 -1.18 5.60 -0.60
CA ALA A 54 -1.00 4.21 -0.27
C ALA A 54 -0.89 4.03 1.26
N LEU A 55 -1.41 2.92 1.76
CA LEU A 55 -1.15 2.40 3.09
C LEU A 55 -0.19 1.22 2.92
N ILE A 56 0.98 1.29 3.55
CA ILE A 56 2.07 0.32 3.39
C ILE A 56 2.33 -0.36 4.74
N LEU A 57 2.42 -1.68 4.74
CA LEU A 57 2.65 -2.50 5.94
C LEU A 57 4.16 -2.68 6.17
N LEU A 58 4.72 -2.02 7.18
CA LEU A 58 6.15 -2.10 7.49
C LEU A 58 6.46 -3.07 8.62
N ASP A 59 5.77 -2.91 9.74
CA ASP A 59 5.87 -3.75 10.95
C ASP A 59 4.58 -3.60 11.77
N ALA A 60 3.44 -3.72 11.09
CA ALA A 60 2.13 -3.54 11.70
C ALA A 60 1.69 -4.79 12.48
N ASP A 61 0.87 -4.60 13.51
CA ASP A 61 0.11 -5.67 14.14
C ASP A 61 -1.04 -6.13 13.21
N ILE A 62 -0.70 -7.00 12.26
CA ILE A 62 -1.63 -7.53 11.27
C ILE A 62 -2.73 -8.35 11.96
N GLU A 63 -2.37 -9.21 12.91
CA GLU A 63 -3.31 -10.05 13.64
C GLU A 63 -4.36 -9.22 14.39
N GLY A 64 -3.92 -8.23 15.17
CA GLY A 64 -4.82 -7.31 15.88
C GLY A 64 -5.68 -6.47 14.93
N SER A 65 -5.11 -5.99 13.83
CA SER A 65 -5.85 -5.24 12.81
C SER A 65 -6.93 -6.10 12.14
N VAL A 66 -6.60 -7.33 11.78
CA VAL A 66 -7.56 -8.27 11.17
C VAL A 66 -8.65 -8.67 12.16
N ALA A 67 -8.29 -8.94 13.42
CA ALA A 67 -9.27 -9.22 14.47
C ALA A 67 -10.26 -8.07 14.65
N ALA A 68 -9.78 -6.83 14.69
CA ALA A 68 -10.63 -5.64 14.80
C ALA A 68 -11.56 -5.47 13.59
N ILE A 69 -11.06 -5.68 12.37
CA ILE A 69 -11.87 -5.57 11.15
C ILE A 69 -12.93 -6.68 11.09
N ASN A 70 -12.56 -7.92 11.42
CA ASN A 70 -13.50 -9.04 11.43
C ASN A 70 -14.58 -8.86 12.49
N GLN A 71 -14.24 -8.31 13.67
CA GLN A 71 -15.23 -7.95 14.68
C GLN A 71 -16.20 -6.88 14.15
N PHE A 72 -15.67 -5.83 13.51
CA PHE A 72 -16.50 -4.80 12.89
C PHE A 72 -17.43 -5.37 11.81
N TYR A 73 -16.95 -6.28 10.97
CA TYR A 73 -17.78 -6.96 9.98
C TYR A 73 -18.88 -7.81 10.62
N ALA A 74 -18.57 -8.56 11.70
CA ALA A 74 -19.56 -9.31 12.44
C ALA A 74 -20.66 -8.40 13.02
N ASP A 75 -20.27 -7.26 13.62
CA ASP A 75 -21.20 -6.27 14.18
C ASP A 75 -22.11 -5.66 13.08
N CYS A 76 -21.57 -5.47 11.88
CA CYS A 76 -22.31 -5.02 10.70
C CYS A 76 -23.09 -6.14 9.98
N ARG A 77 -22.99 -7.41 10.44
CA ARG A 77 -23.56 -8.59 9.77
C ARG A 77 -23.05 -8.80 8.35
N GLU A 78 -21.82 -8.38 8.09
CA GLU A 78 -21.09 -8.63 6.86
C GLU A 78 -20.47 -10.03 6.89
N SER A 79 -20.62 -10.80 5.81
CA SER A 79 -20.11 -12.17 5.73
C SER A 79 -18.65 -12.26 5.27
N LYS A 80 -18.00 -11.12 5.02
CA LYS A 80 -16.60 -11.06 4.60
C LYS A 80 -15.70 -11.47 5.76
N LEU A 81 -14.66 -12.24 5.44
CA LEU A 81 -13.64 -12.64 6.39
C LEU A 81 -12.28 -12.17 5.89
N ILE A 82 -11.57 -11.44 6.72
CA ILE A 82 -10.19 -11.03 6.48
C ILE A 82 -9.25 -12.06 7.11
N ILE A 83 -8.20 -12.42 6.37
CA ILE A 83 -7.22 -13.44 6.73
C ILE A 83 -5.89 -12.74 7.03
N PRO A 84 -5.26 -12.96 8.19
CA PRO A 84 -3.97 -12.36 8.52
C PRO A 84 -2.89 -12.66 7.47
N ASP A 85 -2.78 -13.93 7.06
CA ASP A 85 -1.78 -14.39 6.08
C ASP A 85 -2.02 -13.85 4.65
N ALA A 86 -3.14 -13.16 4.39
CA ALA A 86 -3.31 -12.42 3.14
C ALA A 86 -2.46 -11.13 3.08
N HIS A 87 -1.77 -10.77 4.18
CA HIS A 87 -0.97 -9.55 4.31
C HIS A 87 0.47 -9.88 4.63
N VAL A 88 1.37 -8.94 4.34
CA VAL A 88 2.80 -9.10 4.66
C VAL A 88 3.40 -7.77 5.07
N ASN A 89 4.18 -7.76 6.16
CA ASN A 89 4.99 -6.61 6.54
C ASN A 89 6.31 -6.59 5.79
N LEU A 90 6.92 -5.41 5.67
CA LEU A 90 8.31 -5.31 5.21
C LEU A 90 9.25 -6.09 6.13
N SER A 91 9.01 -6.07 7.45
CA SER A 91 9.80 -6.78 8.45
C SER A 91 9.80 -8.30 8.27
N ASP A 92 8.77 -8.88 7.63
CA ASP A 92 8.70 -10.31 7.29
C ASP A 92 9.51 -10.67 6.04
N LEU A 93 9.79 -9.68 5.18
CA LEU A 93 10.44 -9.86 3.89
C LEU A 93 11.95 -9.58 3.94
N VAL A 94 12.40 -8.81 4.91
CA VAL A 94 13.81 -8.44 5.07
C VAL A 94 14.46 -9.22 6.22
N ASN A 95 15.75 -9.51 6.08
CA ASN A 95 16.52 -10.06 7.20
C ASN A 95 16.47 -9.11 8.39
N ARG A 96 16.21 -9.64 9.60
CA ARG A 96 16.02 -8.88 10.85
C ARG A 96 17.12 -7.84 11.18
N GLY A 97 18.29 -7.91 10.56
CA GLY A 97 19.37 -6.93 10.71
C GLY A 97 19.15 -5.59 9.98
N HIS A 98 18.11 -5.46 9.15
CA HIS A 98 17.83 -4.25 8.35
C HIS A 98 16.45 -3.66 8.61
N MET A 99 15.94 -3.78 9.84
CA MET A 99 14.63 -3.22 10.19
C MET A 99 14.62 -1.71 9.96
N MET A 100 13.67 -1.24 9.13
CA MET A 100 13.51 0.18 8.80
C MET A 100 12.40 0.79 9.62
N THR A 101 12.62 2.00 10.14
CA THR A 101 11.54 2.79 10.75
C THR A 101 10.65 3.40 9.66
N CYS A 102 9.43 3.79 10.04
CA CYS A 102 8.49 4.47 9.14
C CYS A 102 9.11 5.74 8.52
N GLU A 103 9.86 6.51 9.31
CA GLU A 103 10.48 7.77 8.90
C GLU A 103 11.55 7.51 7.83
N LYS A 104 12.49 6.59 8.10
CA LYS A 104 13.54 6.22 7.13
C LYS A 104 12.95 5.65 5.85
N PHE A 105 11.88 4.87 5.97
CA PHE A 105 11.20 4.33 4.81
C PHE A 105 10.50 5.42 3.99
N ALA A 106 9.85 6.38 4.66
CA ALA A 106 9.23 7.53 4.01
C ALA A 106 10.27 8.42 3.32
N GLU A 107 11.42 8.68 3.95
CA GLU A 107 12.55 9.41 3.36
C GLU A 107 13.07 8.71 2.10
N LEU A 108 13.29 7.39 2.18
CA LEU A 108 13.73 6.60 1.03
C LEU A 108 12.72 6.63 -0.12
N LEU A 109 11.43 6.44 0.18
CA LEU A 109 10.37 6.54 -0.82
C LEU A 109 10.31 7.93 -1.45
N HIS A 110 10.42 8.98 -0.63
CA HIS A 110 10.43 10.35 -1.11
C HIS A 110 11.59 10.60 -2.07
N GLN A 111 12.82 10.21 -1.68
CA GLN A 111 14.00 10.37 -2.53
C GLN A 111 13.82 9.64 -3.87
N LYS A 112 13.46 8.35 -3.83
CA LYS A 112 13.27 7.53 -5.05
C LYS A 112 12.17 8.09 -5.96
N TYR A 113 11.08 8.59 -5.37
CA TYR A 113 9.98 9.17 -6.14
C TYR A 113 10.38 10.51 -6.77
N SER A 114 11.10 11.37 -6.04
CA SER A 114 11.64 12.62 -6.56
C SER A 114 12.62 12.37 -7.72
N ASP A 115 13.58 11.46 -7.56
CA ASP A 115 14.53 11.08 -8.61
C ASP A 115 13.81 10.59 -9.88
N MET A 116 12.75 9.81 -9.69
CA MET A 116 11.90 9.32 -10.78
C MET A 116 11.17 10.47 -11.49
N LEU A 117 10.58 11.41 -10.76
CA LEU A 117 9.91 12.57 -11.35
C LEU A 117 10.88 13.45 -12.14
N ASP A 118 12.08 13.69 -11.61
CA ASP A 118 13.11 14.47 -12.28
C ASP A 118 13.54 13.80 -13.59
N SER A 119 13.64 12.47 -13.61
CA SER A 119 13.94 11.73 -14.84
C SER A 119 12.88 11.90 -15.93
N TYR A 120 11.60 12.04 -15.56
CA TYR A 120 10.52 12.30 -16.51
C TYR A 120 10.48 13.74 -16.99
N ALA A 121 10.82 14.70 -16.13
CA ALA A 121 10.90 16.11 -16.49
C ALA A 121 12.06 16.40 -17.46
N LEU A 122 13.17 15.66 -17.36
CA LEU A 122 14.29 15.76 -18.30
C LEU A 122 14.04 15.04 -19.64
N ALA A 123 13.04 14.16 -19.70
CA ALA A 123 12.65 13.43 -20.90
C ALA A 123 11.51 14.09 -21.70
N SER A 124 10.95 15.20 -21.20
CA SER A 124 9.86 15.98 -21.79
C SER A 124 10.32 17.34 -22.30
#